data_AF-A0A628M7Y4-F1
#
_entry.id   AF-A0A628M7Y4-F1
#
_cell.length_a   1.000
_cell.length_b   1.000
_cell.length_c   1.000
_cell.angle_alpha   90.00
_cell.angle_beta   90.00
_cell.angle_gamma   90.00
#
_symmetry.space_group_name_H-M   'P 1'
#
loop_
_entity.id
_entity.type
_entity.pdbx_description
1 polymer ?
#
loop_
_entity_poly.entity_id
_entity_poly.type
_entity_poly.pdbx_seq_one_letter_code
_entity_poly.pdbx_strand_id
1 'polypeptide(L)'
;MKQMTLIEMDGFLKGKCIPRDLKVNETNAEYLVRKFAEAEAKCAALAAENAKLKKFCKDAAFDADYEAELGMERGGFSDALNEIKTPATDAFLAEVRAQGVERYAAQLKSEAELADEAGWDGAAKFLISESEKVLAFAAQIRQEAAK
;
A
#
# COMPACT_ATOMS: atom_id res chain seq x y z
N MET A 1 3.80 -5.32 -3.19
CA MET A 1 4.97 -5.95 -3.85
C MET A 1 5.59 -6.93 -2.88
N LYS A 2 5.66 -8.23 -3.22
CA LYS A 2 6.38 -9.21 -2.40
C LYS A 2 7.88 -8.91 -2.52
N GLN A 3 8.57 -8.78 -1.39
CA GLN A 3 10.02 -8.59 -1.37
C GLN A 3 10.70 -9.91 -1.81
N MET A 4 11.65 -9.84 -2.73
CA MET A 4 12.38 -11.01 -3.18
C MET A 4 13.27 -11.51 -2.04
N THR A 5 13.18 -12.80 -1.73
CA THR A 5 14.03 -13.44 -0.73
C THR A 5 15.45 -13.62 -1.26
N LEU A 6 16.43 -13.80 -0.36
CA LEU A 6 17.82 -14.09 -0.74
C LEU A 6 17.94 -15.32 -1.66
N ILE A 7 17.13 -16.34 -1.41
CA ILE A 7 17.11 -17.58 -2.21
C ILE A 7 16.55 -17.31 -3.62
N GLU A 8 15.47 -16.53 -3.72
CA GLU A 8 14.89 -16.15 -5.01
C GLU A 8 15.86 -15.27 -5.82
N MET A 9 16.57 -14.34 -5.17
CA MET A 9 17.57 -13.48 -5.82
C MET A 9 18.78 -14.27 -6.30
N ASP A 10 19.31 -15.18 -5.47
CA ASP A 10 20.43 -16.05 -5.87
C ASP A 10 20.04 -16.96 -7.04
N GLY A 11 18.82 -17.50 -7.01
CA GLY A 11 18.25 -18.27 -8.11
C GLY A 11 18.19 -17.46 -9.41
N PHE A 12 17.77 -16.18 -9.33
CA PHE A 12 17.64 -15.31 -10.48
C PHE A 12 19.00 -14.96 -11.08
N LEU A 13 19.97 -14.57 -10.25
CA LEU A 13 21.32 -14.23 -10.67
C LEU A 13 22.06 -15.43 -11.28
N LYS A 14 21.74 -16.65 -10.85
CA LYS A 14 22.30 -17.90 -11.40
C LYS A 14 21.50 -18.46 -12.59
N GLY A 15 20.43 -17.78 -13.03
CA GLY A 15 19.57 -18.23 -14.13
C GLY A 15 18.72 -19.46 -13.83
N LYS A 16 18.55 -19.82 -12.55
CA LYS A 16 17.73 -20.95 -12.10
C LYS A 16 16.26 -20.61 -11.89
N CYS A 17 15.91 -19.33 -11.81
CA CYS A 17 14.53 -18.86 -11.75
C CYS A 17 14.34 -17.56 -12.54
N ILE A 18 13.09 -17.30 -12.94
CA ILE A 18 12.71 -16.12 -13.71
C ILE A 18 11.71 -15.30 -12.86
N PRO A 19 11.94 -13.99 -12.64
CA PRO A 19 11.00 -13.14 -11.94
C PRO A 19 9.68 -13.07 -12.70
N ARG A 20 8.56 -13.19 -11.96
CA ARG A 20 7.22 -13.18 -12.56
C ARG A 20 6.93 -11.90 -13.35
N ASP A 21 7.53 -10.78 -12.97
CA ASP A 21 7.32 -9.47 -13.56
C ASP A 21 8.42 -9.05 -14.54
N LEU A 22 9.21 -10.00 -15.04
CA LEU A 22 10.13 -9.79 -16.15
C LEU A 22 9.32 -9.58 -17.44
N LYS A 23 9.61 -8.50 -18.18
CA LYS A 23 8.90 -8.19 -19.43
C LYS A 23 9.44 -9.02 -20.60
N VAL A 24 8.61 -9.22 -21.62
CA VAL A 24 9.04 -9.86 -22.87
C VAL A 24 10.15 -9.02 -23.50
N ASN A 25 11.25 -9.67 -23.90
CA ASN A 25 12.47 -9.04 -24.44
C ASN A 25 13.24 -8.13 -23.46
N GLU A 26 12.93 -8.17 -22.15
CA GLU A 26 13.73 -7.49 -21.12
C GLU A 26 14.87 -8.41 -20.69
N THR A 27 16.11 -7.92 -20.75
CA THR A 27 17.29 -8.61 -20.23
C THR A 27 17.34 -8.56 -18.70
N ASN A 28 18.06 -9.48 -18.06
CA ASN A 28 18.23 -9.46 -16.60
C ASN A 28 18.85 -8.16 -16.09
N ALA A 29 19.74 -7.54 -16.88
CA ALA A 29 20.35 -6.25 -16.55
C ALA A 29 19.31 -5.12 -16.60
N GLU A 30 18.50 -5.05 -17.65
CA GLU A 30 17.41 -4.06 -17.78
C GLU A 30 16.37 -4.22 -16.66
N TYR A 31 16.02 -5.46 -16.30
CA TYR A 31 15.15 -5.75 -15.18
C TYR A 31 15.68 -5.18 -13.86
N LEU A 32 16.96 -5.44 -13.55
CA LEU A 32 17.58 -4.95 -12.33
C LEU A 32 17.67 -3.42 -12.31
N VAL A 33 18.08 -2.79 -13.41
CA VAL A 33 18.12 -1.33 -13.54
C VAL A 33 16.74 -0.72 -13.29
N ARG A 34 15.68 -1.30 -13.87
CA ARG A 34 14.30 -0.86 -13.61
C ARG A 34 13.93 -1.00 -12.14
N LYS A 35 14.28 -2.12 -11.51
CA LYS A 35 13.96 -2.34 -10.09
C LYS A 35 14.71 -1.42 -9.15
N PHE A 36 15.97 -1.11 -9.43
CA PHE A 36 16.72 -0.12 -8.67
C PHE A 36 16.14 1.28 -8.86
N ALA A 37 15.77 1.68 -10.09
CA ALA A 37 15.11 2.96 -10.34
C ALA A 37 13.74 3.06 -9.62
N GLU A 38 12.93 1.99 -9.63
CA GLU A 38 11.67 1.93 -8.87
C GLU A 38 11.90 2.09 -7.35
N ALA A 39 12.99 1.53 -6.81
CA ALA A 39 13.34 1.66 -5.41
C ALA A 39 13.87 3.06 -5.06
N GLU A 40 14.76 3.63 -5.88
CA GLU A 40 15.28 4.98 -5.74
C GLU A 40 14.16 6.02 -5.80
N ALA A 41 13.20 5.87 -6.72
CA ALA A 41 12.05 6.77 -6.82
C ALA A 41 11.19 6.75 -5.54
N LYS A 42 10.97 5.57 -4.95
CA LYS A 42 10.26 5.45 -3.66
C LYS A 42 11.03 6.08 -2.51
N CYS A 43 12.34 5.87 -2.45
CA CYS A 43 13.20 6.50 -1.45
C CYS A 43 13.20 8.03 -1.59
N ALA A 44 13.26 8.55 -2.82
CA ALA A 44 13.21 9.98 -3.09
C ALA A 44 11.85 10.59 -2.68
N ALA A 45 10.75 9.89 -2.97
CA ALA A 45 9.41 10.31 -2.56
C ALA A 45 9.28 10.37 -1.03
N LEU A 46 9.72 9.32 -0.32
CA LEU A 46 9.72 9.28 1.14
C LEU A 46 10.65 10.34 1.75
N ALA A 47 11.80 10.61 1.13
CA ALA A 47 12.69 11.68 1.58
C ALA A 47 12.07 13.07 1.41
N ALA A 48 11.37 13.31 0.30
CA ALA A 48 10.66 14.56 0.06
C ALA A 48 9.50 14.76 1.05
N GLU A 49 8.76 13.70 1.38
CA GLU A 49 7.72 13.74 2.39
C GLU A 49 8.28 14.01 3.79
N ASN A 50 9.35 13.30 4.18
CA ASN A 50 10.05 13.54 5.44
C ASN A 50 10.63 14.97 5.52
N ALA A 51 11.09 15.55 4.42
CA ALA A 51 11.55 16.93 4.37
C ALA A 51 10.41 17.92 4.62
N LYS A 52 9.22 17.66 4.04
CA LYS A 52 8.01 18.47 4.27
C LYS A 52 7.53 18.35 5.72
N LEU A 53 7.49 17.15 6.28
CA LEU A 53 7.15 16.91 7.69
C LEU A 53 8.13 17.62 8.63
N LYS A 54 9.44 17.50 8.38
CA LYS A 54 10.46 18.21 9.17
C LYS A 54 10.32 19.73 9.07
N LYS A 55 10.00 20.25 7.89
CA LYS A 55 9.74 21.69 7.71
C LYS A 55 8.50 22.11 8.51
N PHE A 56 7.40 21.38 8.37
CA PHE A 56 6.18 21.63 9.15
C PHE A 56 6.45 21.64 10.65
N CYS A 57 7.14 20.62 11.19
CA CYS A 57 7.45 20.56 12.62
C CYS A 57 8.35 21.73 13.08
N LYS A 58 9.24 22.24 12.23
CA LYS A 58 10.07 23.42 12.55
C LYS A 58 9.26 24.71 12.55
N ASP A 59 8.43 24.90 11.52
CA ASP A 59 7.58 26.08 11.37
C ASP A 59 6.56 26.13 12.53
N ALA A 60 5.97 24.99 12.87
CA ALA A 60 5.01 24.89 13.96
C ALA A 60 5.67 25.02 15.35
N ALA A 61 6.91 24.58 15.54
CA ALA A 61 7.66 24.81 16.78
C ALA A 61 7.98 26.30 16.98
N PHE A 62 8.29 27.03 15.90
CA PHE A 62 8.52 28.47 15.94
C PHE A 62 7.26 29.24 16.35
N ASP A 63 6.10 28.89 15.79
CA ASP A 63 4.82 29.51 16.16
C ASP A 63 4.43 29.23 17.62
N ALA A 64 4.66 28.02 18.11
CA ALA A 64 4.36 27.65 19.49
C ALA A 64 5.26 28.36 20.52
N ASP A 65 6.53 28.60 20.20
CA ASP A 65 7.45 29.37 21.05
C ASP A 65 7.11 30.87 21.03
N TYR A 66 6.75 31.43 19.86
CA TYR A 66 6.32 32.83 19.70
C TYR A 66 5.00 33.14 20.43
N GLU A 67 4.00 32.27 20.32
CA GLU A 67 2.72 32.41 21.02
C GLU A 67 2.88 32.30 22.55
N ALA A 68 3.81 31.45 23.02
CA ALA A 68 4.14 31.33 24.44
C ALA A 68 4.88 32.56 25.00
N GLU A 69 5.80 33.16 24.24
CA GLU A 69 6.47 34.42 24.62
C GLU A 69 5.50 35.62 24.68
N LEU A 70 4.48 35.64 23.82
CA LEU A 70 3.47 36.71 23.78
C LEU A 70 2.23 36.44 24.65
N GLY A 71 2.16 35.29 25.32
CA GLY A 71 1.06 34.92 26.21
C GLY A 71 -0.28 34.71 25.51
N MET A 72 -0.27 34.34 24.22
CA MET A 72 -1.48 34.07 23.43
C MET A 72 -1.99 32.63 23.69
N GLU A 73 -3.29 32.40 23.48
CA GLU A 73 -3.88 31.07 23.66
C GLU A 73 -3.34 30.10 22.59
N ARG A 74 -2.74 28.99 23.05
CA ARG A 74 -2.13 27.86 22.30
C ARG A 74 -3.08 27.11 21.34
N GLY A 75 -4.10 27.75 20.77
CA GLY A 75 -5.10 27.16 19.88
C GLY A 75 -4.60 26.87 18.46
N GLY A 76 -3.71 27.71 17.91
CA GLY A 76 -3.32 27.61 16.49
C GLY A 76 -2.56 26.33 16.10
N PHE A 77 -1.77 25.76 17.01
CA PHE A 77 -0.96 24.56 16.73
C PHE A 77 -1.82 23.29 16.60
N SER A 78 -2.89 23.17 17.40
CA SER A 78 -3.82 22.03 17.34
C SER A 78 -4.66 22.07 16.07
N ASP A 79 -5.10 23.26 15.67
CA ASP A 79 -5.89 23.45 14.45
C ASP A 79 -5.03 23.21 13.20
N ALA A 80 -3.80 23.72 13.17
CA ALA A 80 -2.84 23.47 12.09
C ALA A 80 -2.47 21.98 11.95
N LEU A 81 -2.36 21.25 13.07
CA LEU A 81 -2.14 19.79 13.06
C LEU A 81 -3.32 19.02 12.46
N ASN A 82 -4.56 19.43 12.78
CA ASN A 82 -5.77 18.82 12.24
C ASN A 82 -5.96 19.11 10.73
N GLU A 83 -5.36 20.17 10.21
CA GLU A 83 -5.37 20.50 8.78
C GLU A 83 -4.30 19.76 7.96
N ILE A 84 -3.30 19.13 8.59
CA ILE A 84 -2.31 18.30 7.87
C ILE A 84 -3.01 17.06 7.33
N LYS A 85 -3.20 17.03 6.02
CA LYS A 85 -3.61 15.83 5.32
C LYS A 85 -2.40 14.92 5.09
N THR A 86 -2.56 13.63 5.36
CA THR A 86 -1.56 12.60 5.09
C THR A 86 -2.04 11.62 4.01
N PRO A 87 -2.28 12.08 2.77
CA PRO A 87 -2.91 11.26 1.73
C PRO A 87 -2.11 9.99 1.41
N ALA A 88 -0.78 10.01 1.57
CA ALA A 88 0.06 8.84 1.41
C ALA A 88 -0.20 7.77 2.50
N THR A 89 -0.32 8.20 3.75
CA THR A 89 -0.69 7.34 4.89
C THR A 89 -2.12 6.82 4.74
N ASP A 90 -3.06 7.68 4.32
CA ASP A 90 -4.46 7.30 4.14
C ASP A 90 -4.60 6.27 3.01
N ALA A 91 -3.91 6.48 1.89
CA ALA A 91 -3.84 5.50 0.80
C ALA A 91 -3.19 4.18 1.24
N PHE A 92 -2.14 4.23 2.07
CA PHE A 92 -1.52 3.04 2.64
C PHE A 92 -2.47 2.28 3.57
N LEU A 93 -3.19 2.96 4.46
CA LEU A 93 -4.17 2.35 5.35
C LEU A 93 -5.36 1.77 4.60
N ALA A 94 -5.77 2.40 3.50
CA ALA A 94 -6.80 1.88 2.60
C ALA A 94 -6.31 0.62 1.88
N GLU A 95 -5.06 0.60 1.43
CA GLU A 95 -4.44 -0.58 0.83
C GLU A 95 -4.36 -1.75 1.81
N VAL A 96 -3.96 -1.51 3.07
CA VAL A 96 -3.92 -2.55 4.12
C VAL A 96 -5.32 -3.09 4.41
N ARG A 97 -6.32 -2.21 4.49
CA ARG A 97 -7.73 -2.62 4.66
C ARG A 97 -8.23 -3.44 3.47
N ALA A 98 -7.95 -3.00 2.25
CA ALA A 98 -8.31 -3.71 1.02
C ALA A 98 -7.66 -5.10 0.94
N GLN A 99 -6.39 -5.24 1.35
CA GLN A 99 -5.70 -6.54 1.41
C GLN A 99 -6.35 -7.50 2.43
N GLY A 100 -6.85 -6.99 3.56
CA GLY A 100 -7.62 -7.80 4.51
C GLY A 100 -8.91 -8.35 3.90
N VAL A 101 -9.63 -7.51 3.15
CA VAL A 101 -10.86 -7.88 2.43
C VAL A 101 -10.56 -8.88 1.30
N GLU A 102 -9.46 -8.70 0.57
CA GLU A 102 -9.01 -9.64 -0.46
C GLU A 102 -8.67 -11.02 0.08
N ARG A 103 -8.09 -11.10 1.30
CA ARG A 103 -7.86 -12.40 1.96
C ARG A 103 -9.17 -13.10 2.27
N TYR A 104 -10.20 -12.36 2.69
CA TYR A 104 -11.52 -12.95 2.92
C TYR A 104 -12.16 -13.45 1.61
N ALA A 105 -12.05 -12.68 0.52
CA ALA A 105 -12.50 -13.15 -0.80
C ALA A 105 -11.76 -14.42 -1.25
N ALA A 106 -10.46 -14.52 -1.00
CA ALA A 106 -9.68 -15.72 -1.31
C ALA A 106 -10.16 -16.95 -0.50
N GLN A 107 -10.52 -16.74 0.78
CA GLN A 107 -11.11 -17.80 1.59
C GLN A 107 -12.46 -18.28 1.03
N LEU A 108 -13.34 -17.36 0.64
CA LEU A 108 -14.62 -17.71 0.00
C LEU A 108 -14.43 -18.52 -1.28
N LYS A 109 -13.40 -18.22 -2.08
CA LYS A 109 -13.06 -19.01 -3.27
C LYS A 109 -12.58 -20.42 -2.91
N SER A 110 -11.75 -20.57 -1.88
CA SER A 110 -11.32 -21.88 -1.40
C SER A 110 -12.50 -22.70 -0.87
N GLU A 111 -13.44 -22.07 -0.16
CA GLU A 111 -14.67 -22.72 0.30
C GLU A 111 -15.58 -23.09 -0.88
N ALA A 112 -15.62 -22.29 -1.94
CA ALA A 112 -16.35 -22.62 -3.16
C ALA A 112 -15.80 -23.85 -3.88
N GLU A 113 -14.47 -23.98 -3.96
CA GLU A 113 -13.80 -25.17 -4.52
C GLU A 113 -14.16 -26.43 -3.73
N LEU A 114 -14.12 -26.36 -2.39
CA LEU A 114 -14.53 -27.47 -1.53
C LEU A 114 -16.02 -27.84 -1.69
N ALA A 115 -16.89 -26.84 -1.87
CA ALA A 115 -18.30 -27.06 -2.11
C ALA A 115 -18.55 -27.74 -3.48
N ASP A 116 -17.79 -27.36 -4.50
CA ASP A 116 -17.85 -27.98 -5.84
C ASP A 116 -17.39 -29.45 -5.79
N GLU A 117 -16.25 -29.72 -5.14
CA GLU A 117 -15.72 -31.07 -4.92
C GLU A 117 -16.71 -31.97 -4.15
N ALA A 118 -17.46 -31.39 -3.21
CA ALA A 118 -18.49 -32.09 -2.44
C ALA A 118 -19.84 -32.22 -3.18
N GLY A 119 -19.97 -31.71 -4.41
CA GLY A 119 -21.18 -31.79 -5.23
C GLY A 119 -22.26 -30.75 -4.91
N TRP A 120 -21.93 -29.71 -4.15
CA TRP A 120 -22.83 -28.61 -3.78
C TRP A 120 -22.72 -27.42 -4.74
N ASP A 121 -23.03 -27.64 -6.02
CA ASP A 121 -22.90 -26.65 -7.12
C ASP A 121 -23.59 -25.30 -6.82
N GLY A 122 -24.75 -25.31 -6.17
CA GLY A 122 -25.44 -24.09 -5.77
C GLY A 122 -24.69 -23.26 -4.73
N ALA A 123 -24.06 -23.94 -3.76
CA ALA A 123 -23.25 -23.28 -2.73
C ALA A 123 -21.94 -22.75 -3.31
N ALA A 124 -21.29 -23.51 -4.20
CA ALA A 124 -20.09 -23.08 -4.90
C ALA A 124 -20.34 -21.80 -5.72
N LYS A 125 -21.41 -21.75 -6.52
CA LYS A 125 -21.80 -20.56 -7.28
C LYS A 125 -22.09 -19.35 -6.40
N PHE A 126 -22.76 -19.56 -5.26
CA PHE A 126 -23.03 -18.50 -4.29
C PHE A 126 -21.73 -17.93 -3.70
N LEU A 127 -20.82 -18.80 -3.25
CA LEU A 127 -19.54 -18.39 -2.66
C LEU A 127 -18.64 -17.66 -3.66
N ILE A 128 -18.64 -18.07 -4.93
CA ILE A 128 -17.94 -17.35 -6.01
C ILE A 128 -18.54 -15.96 -6.18
N SER A 129 -19.87 -15.86 -6.32
CA SER A 129 -20.58 -14.57 -6.44
C SER A 129 -20.29 -13.63 -5.27
N GLU A 130 -20.25 -14.16 -4.05
CA GLU A 130 -19.95 -13.38 -2.87
C GLU A 130 -18.49 -12.93 -2.83
N SER A 131 -17.55 -13.80 -3.24
CA SER A 131 -16.13 -13.43 -3.35
C SER A 131 -15.91 -12.26 -4.32
N GLU A 132 -16.66 -12.19 -5.42
CA GLU A 132 -16.58 -11.11 -6.40
C GLU A 132 -17.09 -9.78 -5.83
N LYS A 133 -18.18 -9.79 -5.05
CA LYS A 133 -18.67 -8.60 -4.34
C LYS A 133 -17.66 -8.10 -3.32
N VAL A 134 -17.06 -9.01 -2.56
CA VAL A 134 -16.03 -8.69 -1.57
C VAL A 134 -14.80 -8.07 -2.25
N LEU A 135 -14.39 -8.57 -3.42
CA LEU A 135 -13.31 -7.95 -4.21
C LEU A 135 -13.69 -6.56 -4.73
N ALA A 136 -14.94 -6.37 -5.17
CA ALA A 136 -15.42 -5.05 -5.58
C ALA A 136 -15.40 -4.04 -4.42
N PHE A 137 -15.74 -4.48 -3.20
CA PHE A 137 -15.64 -3.67 -1.99
C PHE A 137 -14.19 -3.30 -1.65
N ALA A 138 -13.24 -4.23 -1.78
CA ALA A 138 -11.81 -3.93 -1.62
C ALA A 138 -11.33 -2.86 -2.62
N ALA A 139 -11.85 -2.87 -3.84
CA ALA A 139 -11.53 -1.84 -4.84
C ALA A 139 -12.14 -0.48 -4.46
N GLN A 140 -13.35 -0.44 -3.89
CA GLN A 140 -13.98 0.80 -3.41
C GLN A 140 -13.18 1.45 -2.28
N ILE A 141 -12.69 0.67 -1.31
CA ILE A 141 -11.84 1.18 -0.21
C ILE A 141 -10.64 1.97 -0.75
N ARG A 142 -10.03 1.51 -1.84
CA ARG A 142 -8.90 2.21 -2.49
C ARG A 142 -9.33 3.49 -3.19
N GLN A 143 -10.52 3.52 -3.79
CA GLN A 143 -11.04 4.70 -4.48
C GLN A 143 -11.47 5.80 -3.50
N GLU A 144 -11.99 5.44 -2.32
CA GLU A 144 -12.42 6.38 -1.30
C GLU A 144 -11.25 7.12 -0.65
N ALA A 145 -10.09 6.46 -0.50
CA ALA A 145 -8.89 7.09 0.04
C ALA A 145 -8.15 8.01 -0.95
N ALA A 146 -8.56 8.00 -2.22
CA ALA A 146 -8.03 8.88 -3.26
C ALA A 146 -8.87 10.16 -3.47
N LYS A 147 -9.99 10.32 -2.75
CA LYS A 147 -10.85 11.51 -2.76
C LYS A 147 -10.45 12.50 -1.67
#